data_AF-A0A5C7P573-F1
#
_entry.id   AF-A0A5C7P573-F1
#
_cell.length_a   1.000
_cell.length_b   1.000
_cell.length_c   1.000
_cell.angle_alpha   90.00
_cell.angle_beta   90.00
_cell.angle_gamma   90.00
#
_symmetry.space_group_name_H-M   'P 1'
#
loop_
_entity.id
_entity.type
_entity.pdbx_description
1 polymer ?
#
loop_
_entity_poly.entity_id
_entity_poly.type
_entity_poly.pdbx_seq_one_letter_code
_entity_poly.pdbx_strand_id
1 'polypeptide(L)'
;MRKNQRPPTVLLTVGVLAAGALAACSSGASSSSSDSASASATASQPSSVGTSGSASATPAPSNTGKPVTGADLTALLAGRTFSGSYQGAPYSEYYDGDGTLRGKDGAGATTGTWKVEGDTVCFTFTSDANPETGCYTANVDGNTVYWFKDGKYNDTATFVVGNPNNY
;
A
#
# COMPACT_ATOMS: atom_id res chain seq x y z
N MET A 1 -39.48 -19.98 -22.05
CA MET A 1 -39.93 -20.21 -20.65
C MET A 1 -38.79 -19.86 -19.70
N ARG A 2 -38.66 -18.59 -19.31
CA ARG A 2 -37.65 -18.13 -18.34
C ARG A 2 -38.35 -17.94 -16.99
N LYS A 3 -38.01 -18.79 -16.02
CA LYS A 3 -38.57 -18.72 -14.66
C LYS A 3 -37.97 -17.51 -13.94
N ASN A 4 -38.83 -16.53 -13.65
CA ASN A 4 -38.63 -15.48 -12.67
C ASN A 4 -38.20 -16.08 -11.33
N GLN A 5 -36.96 -15.86 -10.90
CA GLN A 5 -36.59 -16.00 -9.51
C GLN A 5 -36.26 -14.62 -8.94
N ARG A 6 -37.16 -14.12 -8.09
CA ARG A 6 -36.90 -12.99 -7.19
C ARG A 6 -36.15 -13.53 -5.96
N PRO A 7 -35.13 -12.84 -5.46
CA PRO A 7 -34.53 -13.18 -4.17
C PRO A 7 -35.49 -12.84 -3.02
N PRO A 8 -35.40 -13.55 -1.88
CA PRO A 8 -36.25 -13.28 -0.72
C PRO A 8 -35.83 -11.98 -0.02
N THR A 9 -36.81 -11.08 0.13
CA THR A 9 -36.74 -9.89 0.98
C THR A 9 -36.51 -10.31 2.43
N VAL A 10 -35.31 -10.03 2.97
CA VAL A 10 -35.01 -10.18 4.39
C VAL A 10 -35.56 -8.95 5.13
N LEU A 11 -36.47 -9.20 6.08
CA LEU A 11 -37.03 -8.19 6.99
C LEU A 11 -35.90 -7.59 7.84
N LEU A 12 -35.70 -6.28 7.76
CA LEU A 12 -34.84 -5.50 8.63
C LEU A 12 -35.67 -4.91 9.78
N THR A 13 -35.52 -5.44 10.99
CA THR A 13 -35.89 -4.77 12.23
C THR A 13 -34.85 -5.08 13.27
N VAL A 14 -34.19 -4.06 13.81
CA VAL A 14 -34.08 -3.72 15.24
C VAL A 14 -33.34 -2.39 15.27
N GLY A 15 -34.04 -1.34 15.71
CA GLY A 15 -33.41 -0.11 16.14
C GLY A 15 -32.99 -0.22 17.59
N VAL A 16 -31.86 0.39 17.95
CA VAL A 16 -31.62 0.94 19.28
C VAL A 16 -30.89 2.26 19.12
N LEU A 17 -31.58 3.33 19.53
CA LEU A 17 -31.03 4.63 19.87
C LEU A 17 -30.13 4.48 21.11
N ALA A 18 -28.92 5.03 21.05
CA ALA A 18 -28.20 5.45 22.24
C ALA A 18 -27.49 6.77 21.95
N ALA A 19 -28.08 7.86 22.46
CA ALA A 19 -27.43 9.14 22.62
C ALA A 19 -26.47 9.06 23.82
N GLY A 20 -25.27 9.58 23.67
CA GLY A 20 -24.28 9.71 24.74
C GLY A 20 -23.28 10.80 24.41
N ALA A 21 -23.56 12.01 24.88
CA ALA A 21 -22.60 13.10 24.95
C ALA A 21 -21.70 12.93 26.19
N LEU A 22 -20.45 13.42 26.15
CA LEU A 22 -19.83 14.31 27.16
C LEU A 22 -18.28 14.33 27.06
N ALA A 23 -17.75 15.55 27.22
CA ALA A 23 -16.43 15.96 27.73
C ALA A 23 -15.16 15.58 26.92
N ALA A 24 -14.44 16.52 26.29
CA ALA A 24 -13.62 17.63 26.81
C ALA A 24 -12.25 17.23 27.39
N CYS A 25 -11.20 17.87 26.84
CA CYS A 25 -9.83 18.13 27.33
C CYS A 25 -9.11 17.01 28.13
N SER A 26 -7.87 16.64 27.80
CA SER A 26 -6.68 17.46 28.11
C SER A 26 -5.41 16.84 27.54
N SER A 27 -4.56 17.70 26.98
CA SER A 27 -3.10 17.77 27.12
C SER A 27 -2.32 16.51 27.48
N GLY A 28 -1.54 16.01 26.50
CA GLY A 28 -0.51 15.00 26.70
C GLY A 28 0.84 15.44 26.12
N ALA A 29 1.65 16.07 26.98
CA ALA A 29 3.12 16.15 26.98
C ALA A 29 3.87 16.38 25.64
N SER A 30 4.12 17.65 25.36
CA SER A 30 5.39 18.07 24.76
C SER A 30 6.51 17.88 25.79
N SER A 31 7.46 17.00 25.51
CA SER A 31 8.72 16.91 26.26
C SER A 31 9.77 17.80 25.59
N SER A 32 10.03 18.94 26.22
CA SER A 32 11.33 19.46 26.66
C SER A 32 12.56 18.94 25.90
N SER A 33 13.17 19.75 25.02
CA SER A 33 14.24 20.72 25.32
C SER A 33 15.58 20.10 25.72
N SER A 34 16.63 20.41 24.97
CA SER A 34 17.90 20.91 25.52
C SER A 34 18.77 21.51 24.42
N ASP A 35 19.11 22.75 24.67
CA ASP A 35 20.12 23.58 24.04
C ASP A 35 21.47 22.89 23.81
N SER A 36 22.18 23.32 22.77
CA SER A 36 23.57 23.72 22.92
C SER A 36 23.95 24.74 21.85
N ALA A 37 24.36 25.89 22.33
CA ALA A 37 24.84 27.03 21.57
C ALA A 37 26.22 26.78 20.94
N SER A 38 26.42 27.52 19.84
CA SER A 38 27.65 28.13 19.33
C SER A 38 29.02 27.67 19.86
N ALA A 39 29.88 27.29 18.92
CA ALA A 39 31.27 27.76 18.93
C ALA A 39 31.81 27.85 17.48
N SER A 40 32.06 29.08 17.04
CA SER A 40 32.97 29.35 15.93
C SER A 40 34.39 29.14 16.44
N ALA A 41 35.16 28.26 15.79
CA ALA A 41 36.60 28.16 15.96
C ALA A 41 37.27 28.09 14.59
N THR A 42 37.90 29.20 14.20
CA THR A 42 38.93 29.26 13.17
C THR A 42 40.21 28.63 13.71
N ALA A 43 40.75 27.59 13.05
CA ALA A 43 42.20 27.38 12.95
C ALA A 43 42.55 26.18 12.04
N SER A 44 43.23 26.51 10.94
CA SER A 44 44.44 25.87 10.40
C SER A 44 44.48 24.36 10.11
N GLN A 45 44.59 24.10 8.80
CA GLN A 45 44.95 22.84 8.13
C GLN A 45 46.22 22.19 8.71
N PRO A 46 46.28 20.85 8.67
CA PRO A 46 47.41 20.20 8.00
C PRO A 46 46.97 19.30 6.85
N SER A 47 47.71 19.41 5.76
CA SER A 47 47.66 18.57 4.58
C SER A 47 48.06 17.14 4.95
N SER A 48 47.10 16.22 4.85
CA SER A 48 47.39 14.79 4.74
C SER A 48 46.57 14.24 3.59
N VAL A 49 47.26 13.96 2.49
CA VAL A 49 46.76 13.21 1.34
C VAL A 49 46.44 11.77 1.77
N GLY A 50 45.28 11.60 2.39
CA GLY A 50 44.67 10.29 2.62
C GLY A 50 43.79 9.97 1.42
N THR A 51 44.24 9.05 0.56
CA THR A 51 43.36 8.38 -0.41
C THR A 51 42.46 7.40 0.34
N SER A 52 41.54 7.93 1.14
CA SER A 52 40.46 7.13 1.73
C SER A 52 39.36 7.08 0.68
N GLY A 53 39.29 5.92 0.02
CA GLY A 53 38.25 5.61 -0.94
C GLY A 53 36.89 6.01 -0.39
N SER A 54 36.25 6.95 -1.06
CA SER A 54 34.85 7.26 -0.87
C SER A 54 34.08 6.04 -1.38
N ALA A 55 33.90 5.04 -0.52
CA ALA A 55 32.87 4.05 -0.72
C ALA A 55 31.57 4.85 -0.70
N SER A 56 31.01 5.10 -1.90
CA SER A 56 29.64 5.55 -2.05
C SER A 56 28.76 4.54 -1.33
N ALA A 57 28.39 4.85 -0.09
CA ALA A 57 27.30 4.16 0.57
C ALA A 57 26.06 4.49 -0.25
N THR A 58 25.67 3.58 -1.15
CA THR A 58 24.35 3.61 -1.76
C THR A 58 23.35 3.66 -0.59
N PRO A 59 22.45 4.65 -0.53
CA PRO A 59 21.40 4.66 0.47
C PRO A 59 20.70 3.30 0.42
N ALA A 60 20.60 2.61 1.55
CA ALA A 60 19.67 1.48 1.64
C ALA A 60 18.29 2.01 1.21
N PRO A 61 17.52 1.24 0.42
CA PRO A 61 16.18 1.67 0.04
C PRO A 61 15.44 2.02 1.33
N SER A 62 15.01 3.27 1.40
CA SER A 62 14.24 3.76 2.53
C SER A 62 13.06 2.81 2.68
N ASN A 63 12.80 2.30 3.88
CA ASN A 63 11.56 1.59 4.16
C ASN A 63 10.43 2.62 4.00
N THR A 64 9.97 2.81 2.75
CA THR A 64 9.00 3.82 2.37
C THR A 64 7.64 3.40 2.92
N GLY A 65 6.94 4.33 3.58
CA GLY A 65 5.62 4.08 4.18
C GLY A 65 5.61 3.20 5.43
N LYS A 66 4.42 3.02 6.00
CA LYS A 66 4.16 2.14 7.14
C LYS A 66 3.86 0.72 6.66
N PRO A 67 4.46 -0.33 7.26
CA PRO A 67 4.13 -1.70 6.91
C PRO A 67 2.66 -2.01 7.19
N VAL A 68 2.06 -2.81 6.31
CA VAL A 68 0.66 -3.24 6.40
C VAL A 68 0.61 -4.69 6.87
N THR A 69 -0.21 -4.97 7.86
CA THR A 69 -0.41 -6.34 8.37
C THR A 69 -1.36 -7.12 7.46
N GLY A 70 -1.36 -8.45 7.55
CA GLY A 70 -2.31 -9.30 6.83
C GLY A 70 -3.77 -8.89 6.97
N ALA A 71 -4.20 -8.60 8.21
CA ALA A 71 -5.56 -8.16 8.48
C ALA A 71 -5.93 -6.87 7.74
N ASP A 72 -4.95 -5.96 7.58
CA ASP A 72 -5.14 -4.67 6.94
C ASP A 72 -4.99 -4.73 5.41
N LEU A 73 -4.32 -5.76 4.86
CA LEU A 73 -4.16 -5.94 3.41
C LEU A 73 -5.50 -6.11 2.70
N THR A 74 -6.42 -6.91 3.24
CA THR A 74 -7.76 -7.04 2.65
C THR A 74 -8.47 -5.69 2.59
N ALA A 75 -8.39 -4.92 3.68
CA ALA A 75 -8.99 -3.60 3.75
C ALA A 75 -8.28 -2.58 2.85
N LEU A 76 -7.00 -2.78 2.51
CA LEU A 76 -6.22 -1.96 1.58
C LEU A 76 -6.60 -2.21 0.11
N LEU A 77 -6.84 -3.46 -0.27
CA LEU A 77 -7.15 -3.80 -1.67
C LEU A 77 -8.63 -3.69 -2.01
N ALA A 78 -9.49 -4.26 -1.17
CA ALA A 78 -10.89 -4.48 -1.52
C ALA A 78 -11.61 -3.19 -1.90
N GLY A 79 -12.24 -3.20 -3.08
CA GLY A 79 -13.02 -2.08 -3.59
C GLY A 79 -12.18 -0.88 -4.02
N ARG A 80 -10.93 -1.08 -4.42
CA ARG A 80 -10.05 0.00 -4.89
C ARG A 80 -9.44 -0.30 -6.25
N THR A 81 -9.18 0.75 -7.01
CA THR A 81 -8.38 0.69 -8.23
C THR A 81 -6.98 1.19 -7.95
N PHE A 82 -5.99 0.36 -8.27
CA PHE A 82 -4.58 0.73 -8.21
C PHE A 82 -4.08 1.06 -9.61
N SER A 83 -3.13 1.97 -9.67
CA SER A 83 -2.45 2.35 -10.90
C SER A 83 -0.98 2.59 -10.62
N GLY A 84 -0.13 2.07 -11.50
CA GLY A 84 1.30 2.13 -11.35
C GLY A 84 2.01 1.93 -12.68
N SER A 85 3.30 1.63 -12.60
CA SER A 85 4.06 1.18 -13.76
C SER A 85 4.83 -0.08 -13.41
N TYR A 86 4.68 -1.09 -14.26
CA TYR A 86 5.41 -2.35 -14.17
C TYR A 86 6.27 -2.51 -15.43
N GLN A 87 7.58 -2.65 -15.24
CA GLN A 87 8.57 -2.71 -16.32
C GLN A 87 8.45 -1.61 -17.38
N GLY A 88 8.06 -0.39 -16.96
CA GLY A 88 7.92 0.78 -17.83
C GLY A 88 6.58 0.87 -18.58
N ALA A 89 5.70 -0.12 -18.46
CA ALA A 89 4.33 -0.03 -18.95
C ALA A 89 3.38 0.42 -17.83
N PRO A 90 2.42 1.32 -18.09
CA PRO A 90 1.40 1.66 -17.11
C PRO A 90 0.40 0.51 -16.96
N TYR A 91 -0.10 0.33 -15.74
CA TYR A 91 -1.22 -0.55 -15.46
C TYR A 91 -2.28 0.15 -14.62
N SER A 92 -3.51 -0.36 -14.68
CA SER A 92 -4.57 0.03 -13.78
C SER A 92 -5.53 -1.14 -13.56
N GLU A 93 -5.72 -1.50 -12.29
CA GLU A 93 -6.39 -2.73 -11.87
C GLU A 93 -7.35 -2.44 -10.71
N TYR A 94 -8.58 -2.91 -10.83
CA TYR A 94 -9.57 -2.90 -9.76
C TYR A 94 -9.57 -4.24 -9.02
N TYR A 95 -9.43 -4.19 -7.70
CA TYR A 95 -9.50 -5.35 -6.82
C TYR A 95 -10.87 -5.39 -6.15
N ASP A 96 -11.66 -6.36 -6.55
CA ASP A 96 -13.00 -6.58 -6.00
C ASP A 96 -12.89 -7.27 -4.62
N GLY A 97 -13.85 -7.01 -3.75
CA GLY A 97 -13.89 -7.58 -2.39
C GLY A 97 -14.15 -9.09 -2.38
N ASP A 98 -14.56 -9.67 -3.50
CA ASP A 98 -14.73 -11.12 -3.67
C ASP A 98 -13.43 -11.88 -3.96
N GLY A 99 -12.29 -11.17 -4.06
CA GLY A 99 -10.99 -11.77 -4.38
C GLY A 99 -10.69 -11.85 -5.87
N THR A 100 -11.47 -11.20 -6.73
CA THR A 100 -11.15 -11.05 -8.16
C THR A 100 -10.46 -9.72 -8.45
N LEU A 101 -9.66 -9.69 -9.50
CA LEU A 101 -9.12 -8.45 -10.05
C LEU A 101 -9.38 -8.36 -11.55
N ARG A 102 -9.62 -7.14 -12.03
CA ARG A 102 -9.86 -6.82 -13.44
C ARG A 102 -9.21 -5.50 -13.76
N GLY A 103 -8.55 -5.42 -14.90
CA GLY A 103 -7.77 -4.23 -15.22
C GLY A 103 -7.30 -4.18 -16.66
N LYS A 104 -6.35 -3.27 -16.88
CA LYS A 104 -5.56 -3.19 -18.10
C LYS A 104 -4.10 -2.95 -17.78
N ASP A 105 -3.24 -3.54 -18.59
CA ASP A 105 -1.80 -3.33 -18.59
C ASP A 105 -1.30 -2.97 -20.00
N GLY A 106 0.01 -3.01 -20.22
CA GLY A 106 0.61 -2.76 -21.52
C GLY A 106 0.24 -3.76 -22.62
N ALA A 107 -0.24 -4.96 -22.28
CA ALA A 107 -0.65 -6.00 -23.22
C ALA A 107 -2.15 -5.97 -23.54
N GLY A 108 -2.98 -5.41 -22.65
CA GLY A 108 -4.41 -5.23 -22.90
C GLY A 108 -5.25 -5.40 -21.65
N ALA A 109 -6.42 -6.03 -21.80
CA ALA A 109 -7.25 -6.37 -20.65
C ALA A 109 -6.63 -7.53 -19.87
N THR A 110 -6.55 -7.38 -18.55
CA THR A 110 -6.02 -8.39 -17.64
C THR A 110 -7.08 -8.77 -16.61
N THR A 111 -7.07 -10.03 -16.19
CA THR A 111 -7.96 -10.56 -15.16
C THR A 111 -7.19 -11.50 -14.27
N GLY A 112 -7.63 -11.63 -13.03
CA GLY A 112 -6.99 -12.53 -12.09
C GLY A 112 -7.76 -12.69 -10.79
N THR A 113 -7.09 -13.28 -9.82
CA THR A 113 -7.56 -13.39 -8.45
C THR A 113 -6.50 -12.89 -7.48
N TRP A 114 -6.94 -12.51 -6.29
CA TRP A 114 -6.08 -12.12 -5.19
C TRP A 114 -6.59 -12.72 -3.89
N LYS A 115 -5.67 -12.99 -2.97
CA LYS A 115 -5.99 -13.44 -1.61
C LYS A 115 -4.90 -13.00 -0.65
N VAL A 116 -5.26 -12.84 0.62
CA VAL A 116 -4.28 -12.59 1.69
C VAL A 116 -3.90 -13.92 2.35
N GLU A 117 -2.60 -14.15 2.49
CA GLU A 117 -2.02 -15.29 3.20
C GLU A 117 -0.99 -14.78 4.21
N GLY A 118 -1.33 -14.86 5.51
CA GLY A 118 -0.52 -14.24 6.55
C GLY A 118 -0.39 -12.73 6.31
N ASP A 119 0.84 -12.22 6.33
CA ASP A 119 1.15 -10.81 6.06
C ASP A 119 1.45 -10.51 4.59
N THR A 120 1.06 -11.41 3.67
CA THR A 120 1.25 -11.24 2.24
C THR A 120 -0.07 -11.23 1.49
N VAL A 121 -0.11 -10.54 0.36
CA VAL A 121 -1.16 -10.67 -0.65
C VAL A 121 -0.60 -11.39 -1.87
N CYS A 122 -1.30 -12.43 -2.31
CA CYS A 122 -0.93 -13.24 -3.46
C CYS A 122 -1.87 -12.93 -4.62
N PHE A 123 -1.30 -12.54 -5.76
CA PHE A 123 -2.00 -12.28 -7.01
C PHE A 123 -1.74 -13.39 -8.01
N THR A 124 -2.79 -13.83 -8.70
CA THR A 124 -2.70 -14.78 -9.81
C THR A 124 -3.37 -14.16 -11.03
N PHE A 125 -2.58 -13.80 -12.04
CA PHE A 125 -3.09 -13.26 -13.30
C PHE A 125 -3.44 -14.41 -14.23
N THR A 126 -4.74 -14.56 -14.55
CA THR A 126 -5.28 -15.68 -15.33
C THR A 126 -5.39 -15.39 -16.82
N SER A 127 -5.16 -14.14 -17.22
CA SER A 127 -5.01 -13.76 -18.63
C SER A 127 -3.71 -14.27 -19.26
N ASP A 128 -2.74 -14.68 -18.45
CA ASP A 128 -1.47 -15.21 -18.91
C ASP A 128 -1.60 -16.66 -19.38
N ALA A 129 -0.83 -17.03 -20.42
CA ALA A 129 -0.84 -18.40 -20.94
C ALA A 129 -0.37 -19.44 -19.91
N ASN A 130 0.46 -19.03 -18.96
CA ASN A 130 0.88 -19.81 -17.80
C ASN A 130 0.69 -18.94 -16.55
N PRO A 131 -0.46 -19.03 -15.86
CA PRO A 131 -0.75 -18.18 -14.73
C PRO A 131 0.20 -18.48 -13.57
N GLU A 132 0.97 -17.48 -13.16
CA GLU A 132 1.83 -17.56 -11.98
C GLU A 132 1.23 -16.80 -10.81
N THR A 133 1.53 -17.25 -9.60
CA THR A 133 1.12 -16.55 -8.38
C THR A 133 2.31 -15.82 -7.78
N GLY A 134 2.18 -14.51 -7.62
CA GLY A 134 3.17 -13.67 -6.92
C GLY A 134 2.62 -13.19 -5.59
N CYS A 135 3.36 -13.41 -4.50
CA CYS A 135 3.00 -12.93 -3.16
C CYS A 135 3.88 -11.76 -2.72
N TYR A 136 3.26 -10.75 -2.13
CA TYR A 136 3.89 -9.47 -1.81
C TYR A 136 3.49 -8.99 -0.43
N THR A 137 4.41 -8.34 0.28
CA THR A 137 4.07 -7.47 1.42
C THR A 137 3.91 -6.03 0.92
N ALA A 138 3.26 -5.20 1.72
CA ALA A 138 3.02 -3.80 1.37
C ALA A 138 3.43 -2.85 2.49
N ASN A 139 3.97 -1.70 2.10
CA ASN A 139 3.99 -0.51 2.94
C ASN A 139 3.15 0.60 2.30
N VAL A 140 2.54 1.46 3.11
CA VAL A 140 1.64 2.54 2.65
C VAL A 140 2.07 3.90 3.18
N ASP A 141 2.04 4.91 2.30
CA ASP A 141 2.15 6.32 2.64
C ASP A 141 1.05 7.11 1.91
N GLY A 142 0.02 7.54 2.65
CA GLY A 142 -1.18 8.13 2.06
C GLY A 142 -1.88 7.18 1.08
N ASN A 143 -1.95 7.58 -0.19
CA ASN A 143 -2.52 6.79 -1.29
C ASN A 143 -1.47 6.02 -2.09
N THR A 144 -0.21 6.08 -1.68
CA THR A 144 0.90 5.38 -2.32
C THR A 144 1.16 4.06 -1.59
N VAL A 145 1.31 2.98 -2.35
CA VAL A 145 1.69 1.66 -1.87
C VAL A 145 3.02 1.28 -2.46
N TYR A 146 3.86 0.69 -1.63
CA TYR A 146 5.15 0.14 -1.99
C TYR A 146 5.07 -1.36 -1.79
N TRP A 147 5.26 -2.13 -2.86
CA TRP A 147 5.18 -3.58 -2.83
C TRP A 147 6.58 -4.17 -2.66
N PHE A 148 6.65 -5.26 -1.91
CA PHE A 148 7.89 -5.97 -1.67
C PHE A 148 7.70 -7.46 -1.93
N LYS A 149 8.62 -8.04 -2.70
CA LYS A 149 8.70 -9.49 -2.95
C LYS A 149 9.92 -10.03 -2.23
N ASP A 150 9.72 -11.01 -1.36
CA ASP A 150 10.79 -11.60 -0.53
C ASP A 150 11.61 -10.55 0.25
N GLY A 151 10.90 -9.53 0.76
CA GLY A 151 11.49 -8.41 1.52
C GLY A 151 12.28 -7.39 0.67
N LYS A 152 12.30 -7.54 -0.65
CA LYS A 152 12.94 -6.60 -1.58
C LYS A 152 11.89 -5.74 -2.26
N TYR A 153 12.18 -4.43 -2.36
CA TYR A 153 11.33 -3.50 -3.11
C TYR A 153 11.09 -4.04 -4.53
N ASN A 154 9.82 -4.11 -4.93
CA ASN A 154 9.41 -4.59 -6.25
C ASN A 154 8.96 -3.41 -7.11
N ASP A 155 7.86 -2.79 -6.73
CA ASP A 155 7.25 -1.67 -7.45
C ASP A 155 6.42 -0.78 -6.51
N THR A 156 5.82 0.25 -7.09
CA THR A 156 4.95 1.18 -6.38
C THR A 156 3.71 1.48 -7.19
N ALA A 157 2.60 1.68 -6.49
CA ALA A 157 1.31 2.02 -7.05
C ALA A 157 0.67 3.14 -6.26
N THR A 158 -0.28 3.81 -6.89
CA THR A 158 -1.25 4.68 -6.20
C THR A 158 -2.62 4.05 -6.29
N PHE A 159 -3.52 4.35 -5.36
CA PHE A 159 -4.89 3.86 -5.42
C PHE A 159 -5.94 4.94 -5.24
N VAL A 160 -7.11 4.66 -5.81
CA VAL A 160 -8.36 5.38 -5.61
C VAL A 160 -9.46 4.42 -5.15
N VAL A 161 -10.44 4.94 -4.42
CA VAL A 161 -11.59 4.14 -3.97
C VAL A 161 -12.55 3.92 -5.14
N GLY A 162 -13.11 2.70 -5.23
CA GLY A 162 -14.07 2.30 -6.24
C GLY A 162 -13.44 1.82 -7.55
N ASN A 163 -14.28 1.69 -8.58
CA ASN A 163 -13.91 1.27 -9.93
C ASN A 163 -14.23 2.39 -10.95
N PRO A 164 -13.48 3.50 -10.95
CA PRO A 164 -13.78 4.65 -11.81
C PRO A 164 -13.64 4.35 -13.31
N ASN A 165 -12.89 3.30 -13.66
CA ASN A 165 -12.64 2.90 -15.04
C ASN A 165 -13.63 1.83 -15.55
N ASN A 166 -14.57 1.38 -14.69
CA ASN A 166 -15.59 0.37 -15.01
C ASN A 166 -15.01 -0.94 -15.57
N TYR A 167 -13.92 -1.43 -14.96
CA TYR A 167 -13.39 -2.79 -15.20
C TYR A 167 -14.39 -3.86 -14.80
#